data_AF-A0A522F436-F1
#
_entry.id   AF-A0A522F436-F1
#
_cell.length_a   1.000
_cell.length_b   1.000
_cell.length_c   1.000
_cell.angle_alpha   90.00
_cell.angle_beta   90.00
_cell.angle_gamma   90.00
#
_symmetry.space_group_name_H-M   'P 1'
#
loop_
_entity.id
_entity.type
_entity.pdbx_description
1 polymer ?
#
loop_
_entity_poly.entity_id
_entity_poly.type
_entity_poly.pdbx_seq_one_letter_code
_entity_poly.pdbx_strand_id
1 'polypeptide(L)'
;MTIFDDGDVIRGVGFVAVYSAYLEDEIAELIELTTNITPLRKGIHQLSLTDQAKHLSKALKKLFKETHHWIGKEEEQTQTAHILKVVGKITPERNQAIHSQLISNQAGIITQKNRRLNTEGQIKSSDVYDLANYILDLTSEVRRIQFTIGRLAKHFI
;
A
#
# COMPACT_ATOMS: atom_id res chain seq x y z
N MET A 1 -2.64 8.64 -13.78
CA MET A 1 -3.58 8.56 -14.92
C MET A 1 -4.18 7.16 -14.86
N THR A 2 -5.49 7.06 -14.77
CA THR A 2 -6.18 5.76 -14.78
C THR A 2 -5.83 5.01 -16.05
N ILE A 3 -5.45 3.75 -15.91
CA ILE A 3 -5.21 2.84 -17.02
C ILE A 3 -6.51 2.11 -17.36
N PHE A 4 -6.78 1.93 -18.65
CA PHE A 4 -7.99 1.24 -19.14
C PHE A 4 -7.66 -0.21 -19.46
N ASP A 5 -8.60 -1.12 -19.13
CA ASP A 5 -8.47 -2.54 -19.46
C ASP A 5 -8.49 -2.76 -20.98
N ASP A 6 -7.45 -3.41 -21.50
CA ASP A 6 -7.28 -3.78 -22.90
C ASP A 6 -7.36 -5.30 -23.15
N GLY A 7 -7.74 -6.08 -22.13
CA GLY A 7 -7.83 -7.53 -22.17
C GLY A 7 -6.52 -8.27 -21.86
N ASP A 8 -5.39 -7.57 -21.74
CA ASP A 8 -4.07 -8.18 -21.50
C ASP A 8 -3.78 -8.30 -19.99
N VAL A 9 -3.97 -9.51 -19.45
CA VAL A 9 -3.67 -9.82 -18.05
C VAL A 9 -2.19 -9.61 -17.70
N ILE A 10 -1.27 -9.95 -18.61
CA ILE A 10 0.17 -9.84 -18.33
C ILE A 10 0.55 -8.36 -18.19
N ARG A 11 0.04 -7.52 -19.09
CA ARG A 11 0.21 -6.06 -19.01
C ARG A 11 -0.41 -5.49 -17.74
N GLY A 12 -1.62 -5.92 -17.39
CA GLY A 12 -2.26 -5.57 -16.12
C GLY A 12 -1.37 -5.89 -14.91
N VAL A 13 -0.80 -7.11 -14.85
CA VAL A 13 0.11 -7.51 -13.76
C VAL A 13 1.38 -6.66 -13.75
N GLY A 14 1.89 -6.28 -14.92
CA GLY A 14 2.99 -5.32 -15.05
C GLY A 14 2.68 -3.99 -14.38
N PHE A 15 1.48 -3.43 -14.60
CA PHE A 15 1.05 -2.21 -13.92
C PHE A 15 0.90 -2.40 -12.42
N VAL A 16 0.32 -3.52 -11.96
CA VAL A 16 0.27 -3.85 -10.52
C VAL A 16 1.68 -3.84 -9.92
N ALA A 17 2.65 -4.48 -10.57
CA ALA A 17 4.03 -4.53 -10.08
C ALA A 17 4.65 -3.13 -9.94
N VAL A 18 4.54 -2.31 -10.98
CA VAL A 18 5.11 -0.95 -10.99
C VAL A 18 4.45 -0.05 -9.96
N TYR A 19 3.12 0.01 -9.94
CA TYR A 19 2.40 0.88 -9.00
C TYR A 19 2.56 0.43 -7.55
N SER A 20 2.78 -0.85 -7.33
CA SER A 20 3.12 -1.33 -6.01
C SER A 20 4.50 -0.91 -5.53
N ALA A 21 5.49 -0.83 -6.44
CA ALA A 21 6.81 -0.31 -6.09
C ALA A 21 6.69 1.16 -5.64
N TYR A 22 5.87 1.96 -6.33
CA TYR A 22 5.59 3.33 -5.90
C TYR A 22 4.94 3.38 -4.51
N LEU A 23 3.98 2.50 -4.22
CA LEU A 23 3.37 2.42 -2.90
C LEU A 23 4.39 2.05 -1.81
N GLU A 24 5.31 1.12 -2.10
CA GLU A 24 6.38 0.73 -1.19
C GLU A 24 7.35 1.89 -0.92
N ASP A 25 7.73 2.64 -1.95
CA ASP A 25 8.61 3.82 -1.83
C ASP A 25 7.95 4.91 -0.96
N GLU A 26 6.67 5.21 -1.18
CA GLU A 26 5.95 6.20 -0.39
C GLU A 26 5.83 5.76 1.09
N ILE A 27 5.59 4.48 1.37
CA ILE A 27 5.61 3.97 2.76
C ILE A 27 7.01 4.08 3.38
N ALA A 28 8.07 3.79 2.61
CA ALA A 28 9.44 3.94 3.07
C ALA A 28 9.77 5.40 3.42
N GLU A 29 9.33 6.35 2.60
CA GLU A 29 9.49 7.79 2.86
C GLU A 29 8.75 8.20 4.15
N LEU A 30 7.51 7.78 4.36
CA LEU A 30 6.78 8.09 5.60
C LEU A 30 7.47 7.51 6.85
N ILE A 31 8.11 6.33 6.72
CA ILE A 31 8.91 5.71 7.78
C ILE A 31 10.12 6.58 8.13
N GLU A 32 10.84 7.08 7.13
CA GLU A 32 11.99 7.97 7.33
C GLU A 32 11.57 9.27 8.01
N LEU A 33 10.53 9.94 7.48
CA LEU A 33 9.98 11.16 8.06
C LEU A 33 9.53 10.96 9.51
N THR A 34 8.86 9.85 9.80
CA THR A 34 8.41 9.54 11.17
C THR A 34 9.58 9.23 12.11
N THR A 35 10.62 8.56 11.60
CA THR A 35 11.82 8.19 12.39
C THR A 35 12.58 9.43 12.87
N ASN A 36 12.55 10.52 12.11
CA ASN A 36 13.12 11.81 12.50
C ASN A 36 12.40 12.47 13.69
N ILE A 37 11.16 12.07 13.97
CA ILE A 37 10.34 12.59 15.08
C ILE A 37 10.35 11.63 16.27
N THR A 38 10.23 10.33 16.00
CA THR A 38 10.17 9.29 17.03
C THR A 38 10.78 7.99 16.54
N PRO A 39 11.59 7.29 17.36
CA PRO A 39 12.26 6.08 16.91
C PRO A 39 11.25 4.98 16.56
N LEU A 40 11.36 4.44 15.35
CA LEU A 40 10.64 3.24 14.92
C LEU A 40 11.45 1.97 15.21
N ARG A 41 10.83 0.81 14.98
CA ARG A 41 11.46 -0.50 15.16
C ARG A 41 12.74 -0.60 14.30
N LYS A 42 13.85 -1.05 14.91
CA LYS A 42 15.08 -1.35 14.17
C LYS A 42 14.82 -2.40 13.08
N GLY A 43 15.28 -2.13 11.86
CA GLY A 43 15.07 -3.02 10.71
C GLY A 43 13.66 -2.99 10.15
N ILE A 44 12.88 -1.93 10.37
CA ILE A 44 11.50 -1.81 9.87
C ILE A 44 11.39 -2.01 8.34
N HIS A 45 12.36 -1.56 7.55
CA HIS A 45 12.39 -1.73 6.09
C HIS A 45 12.53 -3.19 5.64
N GLN A 46 12.94 -4.11 6.53
CA GLN A 46 13.03 -5.54 6.23
C GLN A 46 11.70 -6.29 6.46
N LEU A 47 10.69 -5.60 7.01
CA LEU A 47 9.39 -6.18 7.29
C LEU A 47 8.50 -6.19 6.05
N SER A 48 7.46 -7.00 6.09
CA SER A 48 6.39 -6.95 5.08
C SER A 48 5.74 -5.57 5.04
N LEU A 49 5.23 -5.15 3.88
CA LEU A 49 4.54 -3.87 3.73
C LEU A 49 3.35 -3.73 4.72
N THR A 50 2.63 -4.82 4.98
CA THR A 50 1.58 -4.88 6.01
C THR A 50 2.11 -4.53 7.40
N ASP A 51 3.24 -5.11 7.79
CA ASP A 51 3.83 -4.86 9.11
C ASP A 51 4.43 -3.46 9.19
N GLN A 52 5.05 -2.96 8.12
CA GLN A 52 5.52 -1.58 8.00
C GLN A 52 4.37 -0.59 8.25
N ALA A 53 3.26 -0.73 7.52
CA ALA A 53 2.08 0.12 7.67
C ALA A 53 1.48 0.04 9.09
N LYS A 54 1.47 -1.15 9.71
CA LYS A 54 1.00 -1.34 11.09
C LYS A 54 1.90 -0.64 12.11
N HIS A 55 3.21 -0.76 11.96
CA HIS A 55 4.18 -0.10 12.85
C HIS A 55 4.10 1.43 12.71
N LEU A 56 4.02 1.93 11.48
CA LEU A 56 3.83 3.34 11.18
C LEU A 56 2.52 3.86 11.79
N SER A 57 1.39 3.16 11.59
CA SER A 57 0.08 3.54 12.15
C SER A 57 0.12 3.63 13.68
N LYS A 58 0.79 2.69 14.35
CA LYS A 58 0.95 2.71 15.81
C LYS A 58 1.77 3.91 16.28
N ALA A 59 2.85 4.25 15.58
CA ALA A 59 3.70 5.39 15.91
C ALA A 59 2.95 6.72 15.70
N LEU A 60 2.30 6.91 14.55
CA LEU A 60 1.52 8.11 14.27
C LEU A 60 0.38 8.28 15.28
N LYS A 61 -0.33 7.20 15.63
CA LYS A 61 -1.37 7.25 16.68
C LYS A 61 -0.83 7.72 18.03
N LYS A 62 0.41 7.37 18.37
CA LYS A 62 1.07 7.86 19.59
C LYS A 62 1.36 9.35 19.47
N LEU A 63 1.98 9.79 18.37
CA LEU A 63 2.25 11.20 18.11
C LEU A 63 0.98 12.06 18.18
N PHE A 64 -0.10 11.63 17.52
CA PHE A 64 -1.39 12.32 17.60
C PHE A 64 -1.89 12.51 19.04
N LYS A 65 -1.69 11.53 19.93
CA LYS A 65 -2.09 11.65 21.34
C LYS A 65 -1.23 12.63 22.13
N GLU A 66 0.04 12.72 21.78
CA GLU A 66 1.05 13.53 22.49
C GLU A 66 1.07 14.99 22.01
N THR A 67 0.55 15.27 20.82
CA THR A 67 0.45 16.63 20.28
C THR A 67 -0.76 17.40 20.82
N HIS A 68 -0.67 18.73 20.89
CA HIS A 68 -1.81 19.62 21.17
C HIS A 68 -2.92 19.52 20.09
N HIS A 69 -4.10 20.07 20.35
CA HIS A 69 -5.22 20.05 19.40
C HIS A 69 -5.06 21.11 18.31
N TRP A 70 -5.46 20.78 17.07
CA TRP A 70 -5.62 21.72 15.96
C TRP A 70 -6.89 21.38 15.17
N ILE A 71 -7.39 22.35 14.40
CA ILE A 71 -8.60 22.18 13.57
C ILE A 71 -8.37 21.04 12.57
N GLY A 72 -9.23 20.03 12.59
CA GLY A 72 -9.15 18.87 11.69
C GLY A 72 -8.27 17.72 12.18
N LYS A 73 -7.66 17.83 13.36
CA LYS A 73 -6.77 16.78 13.91
C LYS A 73 -7.41 15.39 13.97
N GLU A 74 -8.64 15.30 14.46
CA GLU A 74 -9.33 14.02 14.63
C GLU A 74 -9.66 13.35 13.28
N GLU A 75 -10.01 14.16 12.29
CA GLU A 75 -10.23 13.72 10.92
C GLU A 75 -8.93 13.21 10.29
N GLU A 76 -7.85 13.98 10.39
CA GLU A 76 -6.52 13.56 9.91
C GLU A 76 -6.04 12.27 10.58
N GLN A 77 -6.24 12.14 11.89
CA GLN A 77 -5.90 10.92 12.63
C GLN A 77 -6.70 9.72 12.12
N THR A 78 -8.00 9.90 11.91
CA THR A 78 -8.90 8.85 11.42
C THR A 78 -8.55 8.44 10.00
N GLN A 79 -8.33 9.41 9.12
CA GLN A 79 -7.97 9.20 7.72
C GLN A 79 -6.60 8.52 7.61
N THR A 80 -5.58 8.99 8.33
CA THR A 80 -4.24 8.37 8.37
C THR A 80 -4.32 6.91 8.82
N ALA A 81 -5.07 6.63 9.88
CA ALA A 81 -5.26 5.26 10.37
C ALA A 81 -6.00 4.38 9.37
N HIS A 82 -6.99 4.95 8.65
CA HIS A 82 -7.73 4.26 7.61
C HIS A 82 -6.83 3.89 6.42
N ILE A 83 -6.10 4.86 5.86
CA ILE A 83 -5.21 4.65 4.71
C ILE A 83 -4.18 3.55 5.01
N LEU A 84 -3.50 3.63 6.16
CA LEU A 84 -2.51 2.61 6.53
C LEU A 84 -3.13 1.22 6.77
N LYS A 85 -4.38 1.17 7.24
CA LYS A 85 -5.13 -0.09 7.34
C LYS A 85 -5.45 -0.66 5.96
N VAL A 86 -5.79 0.20 4.99
CA VAL A 86 -6.04 -0.19 3.59
C VAL A 86 -4.76 -0.74 2.95
N VAL A 87 -3.60 -0.08 3.13
CA VAL A 87 -2.29 -0.59 2.68
C VAL A 87 -2.04 -2.01 3.21
N GLY A 88 -2.30 -2.24 4.50
CA GLY A 88 -2.15 -3.57 5.08
C GLY A 88 -3.08 -4.62 4.48
N LYS A 89 -4.30 -4.23 4.08
CA LYS A 89 -5.30 -5.12 3.49
C LYS A 89 -5.06 -5.44 2.01
N ILE A 90 -4.53 -4.50 1.23
CA ILE A 90 -4.31 -4.70 -0.21
C ILE A 90 -3.02 -5.49 -0.50
N THR A 91 -2.06 -5.48 0.44
CA THR A 91 -0.76 -6.14 0.29
C THR A 91 -0.87 -7.63 -0.10
N PRO A 92 -1.75 -8.46 0.51
CA PRO A 92 -1.91 -9.86 0.08
C PRO A 92 -2.42 -10.02 -1.36
N GLU A 93 -3.41 -9.23 -1.77
CA GLU A 93 -3.99 -9.27 -3.12
C GLU A 93 -2.95 -8.88 -4.17
N ARG A 94 -2.22 -7.80 -3.90
CA ARG A 94 -1.06 -7.35 -4.67
C ARG A 94 0.02 -8.42 -4.79
N ASN A 95 0.39 -9.05 -3.67
CA ASN A 95 1.41 -10.10 -3.66
C ASN A 95 0.96 -11.34 -4.45
N GLN A 96 -0.33 -11.67 -4.36
CA GLN A 96 -0.91 -12.75 -5.16
C GLN A 96 -0.83 -12.42 -6.66
N ALA A 97 -1.18 -11.21 -7.07
CA ALA A 97 -1.09 -10.77 -8.46
C ALA A 97 0.34 -10.88 -9.03
N ILE A 98 1.35 -10.41 -8.28
CA ILE A 98 2.74 -10.32 -8.74
C ILE A 98 3.47 -11.66 -8.68
N HIS A 99 3.24 -12.48 -7.65
CA HIS A 99 4.06 -13.67 -7.38
C HIS A 99 3.41 -14.99 -7.81
N SER A 100 2.16 -14.97 -8.28
CA SER A 100 1.52 -16.18 -8.80
C SER A 100 2.00 -16.51 -10.21
N GLN A 101 1.95 -17.79 -10.55
CA GLN A 101 2.20 -18.25 -11.91
C GLN A 101 0.97 -18.01 -12.77
N LEU A 102 1.16 -17.43 -13.96
CA LEU A 102 0.11 -17.31 -14.96
C LEU A 102 0.25 -18.46 -15.97
N ILE A 103 -0.85 -19.19 -16.16
CA ILE A 103 -0.94 -20.33 -17.07
C ILE A 103 -2.04 -20.02 -18.08
N SER A 104 -1.72 -20.02 -19.36
CA SER A 104 -2.71 -19.87 -20.43
C SER A 104 -3.03 -21.22 -21.05
N ASN A 105 -4.30 -21.48 -21.34
CA ASN A 105 -4.73 -22.67 -22.06
C ASN A 105 -5.01 -22.38 -23.55
N GLN A 106 -5.29 -23.42 -24.34
CA GLN A 106 -5.59 -23.30 -25.77
C GLN A 106 -6.84 -22.47 -26.09
N ALA A 107 -7.74 -22.26 -25.12
CA ALA A 107 -8.92 -21.41 -25.25
C ALA A 107 -8.66 -19.94 -24.88
N GLY A 108 -7.42 -19.57 -24.58
CA GLY A 108 -7.04 -18.21 -24.18
C GLY A 108 -7.44 -17.86 -22.73
N ILE A 109 -7.93 -18.82 -21.95
CA ILE A 109 -8.25 -18.61 -20.53
C ILE A 109 -6.94 -18.56 -19.75
N ILE A 110 -6.79 -17.53 -18.93
CA ILE A 110 -5.63 -17.35 -18.05
C ILE A 110 -6.02 -17.77 -16.64
N THR A 111 -5.21 -18.67 -16.08
CA THR A 111 -5.33 -19.18 -14.72
C THR A 111 -4.15 -18.68 -13.89
N GLN A 112 -4.44 -18.20 -12.70
CA GLN A 112 -3.47 -17.80 -11.70
C GLN A 112 -3.28 -18.93 -10.69
N LYS A 113 -2.03 -19.36 -10.50
CA LYS A 113 -1.66 -20.41 -9.54
C LYS A 113 -0.72 -19.88 -8.47
N ASN A 114 -1.16 -19.94 -7.22
CA ASN A 114 -0.34 -19.60 -6.05
C ASN A 114 0.22 -20.89 -5.43
N ARG A 115 1.49 -21.18 -5.68
CA ARG A 115 2.15 -22.40 -5.15
C ARG A 115 2.23 -22.43 -3.64
N ARG A 116 2.38 -21.28 -2.98
CA ARG A 116 2.52 -21.19 -1.52
C ARG A 116 1.21 -21.56 -0.81
N LEU A 117 0.08 -21.12 -1.36
CA LEU A 117 -1.24 -21.39 -0.80
C LEU A 117 -1.91 -22.62 -1.41
N ASN A 118 -1.29 -23.23 -2.42
CA ASN A 118 -1.83 -24.32 -3.23
C ASN A 118 -3.23 -23.99 -3.79
N THR A 119 -3.42 -22.75 -4.25
CA THR A 119 -4.66 -22.27 -4.87
C THR A 119 -4.45 -22.05 -6.36
N GLU A 120 -5.50 -22.29 -7.13
CA GLU A 120 -5.53 -22.11 -8.58
C GLU A 120 -6.92 -21.61 -8.98
N GLY A 121 -6.98 -20.57 -9.79
CA GLY A 121 -8.24 -19.95 -10.20
C GLY A 121 -8.10 -19.13 -11.46
N GLN A 122 -9.19 -19.01 -12.21
CA GLN A 122 -9.25 -18.14 -13.38
C GLN A 122 -9.07 -16.68 -12.96
N ILE A 123 -8.31 -15.91 -13.75
CA ILE A 123 -8.12 -14.47 -13.55
C ILE A 123 -8.65 -13.72 -14.77
N LYS A 124 -9.32 -12.59 -14.55
CA LYS A 124 -9.77 -11.68 -15.61
C LYS A 124 -8.85 -10.48 -15.68
N SER A 125 -8.69 -9.92 -16.88
CA SER A 125 -7.93 -8.68 -17.08
C SER A 125 -8.49 -7.54 -16.22
N SER A 126 -9.81 -7.38 -16.22
CA SER A 126 -10.52 -6.34 -15.45
C SER A 126 -10.11 -6.30 -13.98
N ASP A 127 -10.05 -7.48 -13.33
CA ASP A 127 -9.73 -7.58 -11.90
C ASP A 127 -8.29 -7.08 -11.62
N VAL A 128 -7.38 -7.31 -12.55
CA VAL A 128 -5.97 -6.91 -12.43
C VAL A 128 -5.80 -5.42 -12.72
N TYR A 129 -6.49 -4.89 -13.73
CA TYR A 129 -6.48 -3.46 -14.05
C TYR A 129 -7.13 -2.63 -12.93
N ASP A 130 -8.23 -3.10 -12.35
CA ASP A 130 -8.88 -2.47 -11.20
C ASP A 130 -7.95 -2.46 -10.00
N LEU A 131 -7.26 -3.57 -9.72
CA LEU A 131 -6.26 -3.64 -8.66
C LEU A 131 -5.11 -2.65 -8.89
N ALA A 132 -4.59 -2.56 -10.11
CA ALA A 132 -3.52 -1.61 -10.45
C ALA A 132 -3.97 -0.15 -10.22
N ASN A 133 -5.13 0.24 -10.76
CA ASN A 133 -5.67 1.58 -10.56
C ASN A 133 -5.89 1.88 -9.07
N TYR A 134 -6.44 0.92 -8.31
CA TYR A 134 -6.64 1.06 -6.89
C TYR A 134 -5.33 1.29 -6.11
N ILE A 135 -4.27 0.55 -6.46
CA ILE A 135 -2.94 0.75 -5.85
C ILE A 135 -2.38 2.13 -6.19
N LEU A 136 -2.57 2.60 -7.43
CA LEU A 136 -2.12 3.93 -7.85
C LEU A 136 -2.83 5.05 -7.06
N ASP A 137 -4.14 4.93 -6.89
CA ASP A 137 -4.94 5.88 -6.10
C ASP A 137 -4.50 5.85 -4.63
N LEU A 138 -4.34 4.66 -4.06
CA LEU A 138 -3.85 4.48 -2.69
C LEU A 138 -2.45 5.07 -2.50
N THR A 139 -1.56 4.96 -3.49
CA THR A 139 -0.23 5.59 -3.46
C THR A 139 -0.34 7.09 -3.29
N SER A 140 -1.27 7.73 -4.02
CA SER A 140 -1.54 9.16 -3.91
C SER A 140 -2.10 9.55 -2.53
N GLU A 141 -2.91 8.69 -1.92
CA GLU A 141 -3.42 8.89 -0.55
C GLU A 141 -2.33 8.74 0.51
N VAL A 142 -1.49 7.71 0.40
CA VAL A 142 -0.34 7.48 1.29
C VAL A 142 0.61 8.66 1.23
N ARG A 143 0.94 9.14 0.04
CA ARG A 143 1.78 10.32 -0.17
C ARG A 143 1.29 11.54 0.60
N ARG A 144 -0.02 11.75 0.74
CA ARG A 144 -0.59 12.90 1.47
C ARG A 144 -0.33 12.84 2.97
N ILE A 145 -0.08 11.67 3.54
CA ILE A 145 0.23 11.50 4.97
C ILE A 145 1.49 12.28 5.35
N GLN A 146 2.42 12.53 4.41
CA GLN A 146 3.62 13.33 4.66
C GLN A 146 3.29 14.72 5.24
N PHE A 147 2.17 15.33 4.83
CA PHE A 147 1.77 16.64 5.32
C PHE A 147 1.28 16.57 6.78
N THR A 148 0.56 15.51 7.12
CA THR A 148 0.16 15.22 8.50
C THR A 148 1.38 14.95 9.38
N ILE A 149 2.36 14.18 8.90
CA ILE A 149 3.63 13.96 9.60
C ILE A 149 4.38 15.29 9.78
N GLY A 150 4.43 16.12 8.75
CA GLY A 150 5.05 17.45 8.82
C GLY A 150 4.37 18.37 9.84
N ARG A 151 3.04 18.31 9.97
CA ARG A 151 2.31 19.03 11.04
C ARG A 151 2.66 18.48 12.41
N LEU A 152 2.64 17.16 12.58
CA LEU A 152 3.05 16.51 13.84
C LEU A 152 4.47 16.93 14.23
N ALA A 153 5.42 16.92 13.30
CA ALA A 153 6.82 17.28 13.53
C ALA A 153 6.98 18.69 14.11
N LYS A 154 6.23 19.68 13.60
CA LYS A 154 6.27 21.08 14.07
C LYS A 154 5.88 21.27 15.53
N HIS A 155 5.31 20.25 16.18
CA HIS A 155 4.95 20.30 17.59
C HIS A 155 5.96 19.62 18.50
N PHE A 156 6.96 18.92 17.94
CA PHE A 156 8.03 18.26 18.68
C PHE A 156 9.42 18.88 18.44
N ILE A 157 9.54 19.77 17.46
CA ILE A 157 10.70 20.63 17.18
C ILE A 157 10.39 22.03 17.72
#